data_AF-A0A958Z970-F1
#
_entry.id   AF-A0A958Z970-F1
#
_cell.length_a   1.000
_cell.length_b   1.000
_cell.length_c   1.000
_cell.angle_alpha   90.00
_cell.angle_beta   90.00
_cell.angle_gamma   90.00
#
_symmetry.space_group_name_H-M   'P 1'
#
loop_
_entity.id
_entity.type
_entity.pdbx_description
1 polymer ?
#
loop_
_entity_poly.entity_id
_entity_poly.type
_entity_poly.pdbx_seq_one_letter_code
_entity_poly.pdbx_strand_id
1 'polypeptide(L)'
;MVAELYIVAESFANNVNLPTPEIENKTKALAEDFVYIRKYKDTNKLYVHPDIYNVNYLNEILLSDLVYNWQTAKQHIDRDVFNALQKIVIESATTTHTSQEVIEVLLPEHDENLCHGLVAFNQIQNVQPEFQIVYDTQSWLKFRRYFLSLYPKNANFFMSECTKYFPDILFHANNWNTVGDILPEFSTKIIYHLSALNDRFRESQDGHRNRQQVLEHFSLNCHLDETASLEGEASRKPKFTYEFSNSTGGRRNICCEPHLKLCSSGNAGDNTYYFHRVYFHEGFPDFDEGRILVGHIGEHINFD
;
A
#
# COMPACT_ATOMS: atom_id res chain seq x y z
N MET A 1 5.88 3.51 -13.20
CA MET A 1 4.45 3.70 -13.42
C MET A 1 4.01 4.96 -12.70
N VAL A 2 3.48 5.91 -13.44
CA VAL A 2 2.84 7.12 -12.93
C VAL A 2 1.42 6.77 -12.48
N ALA A 3 1.01 7.24 -11.31
CA ALA A 3 -0.38 7.29 -10.89
C ALA A 3 -0.91 8.70 -11.06
N GLU A 4 -2.05 8.83 -11.72
CA GLU A 4 -2.83 10.06 -11.74
C GLU A 4 -4.01 9.90 -10.79
N LEU A 5 -4.03 10.74 -9.76
CA LEU A 5 -4.95 10.66 -8.64
C LEU A 5 -5.92 11.84 -8.74
N TYR A 6 -7.20 11.54 -8.78
CA TYR A 6 -8.26 12.51 -9.04
C TYR A 6 -9.10 12.77 -7.80
N ILE A 7 -9.31 14.05 -7.50
CA ILE A 7 -10.31 14.53 -6.54
C ILE A 7 -11.41 15.20 -7.36
N VAL A 8 -12.59 14.60 -7.36
CA VAL A 8 -13.78 15.08 -8.10
C VAL A 8 -14.94 15.31 -7.12
N ALA A 9 -16.10 15.75 -7.59
CA ALA A 9 -17.20 16.13 -6.71
C ALA A 9 -17.65 14.97 -5.78
N GLU A 10 -17.67 13.75 -6.32
CA GLU A 10 -18.03 12.50 -5.66
C GLU A 10 -17.01 12.10 -4.59
N SER A 11 -15.79 12.63 -4.64
CA SER A 11 -14.77 12.40 -3.61
C SER A 11 -15.24 12.81 -2.22
N PHE A 12 -16.17 13.77 -2.13
CA PHE A 12 -16.75 14.24 -0.87
C PHE A 12 -18.19 13.76 -0.66
N ALA A 13 -18.66 12.84 -1.51
CA ALA A 13 -19.97 12.25 -1.36
C ALA A 13 -20.12 11.63 0.03
N ASN A 14 -21.34 11.70 0.55
CA ASN A 14 -21.73 11.17 1.87
C ASN A 14 -21.16 11.92 3.08
N ASN A 15 -20.33 12.97 2.93
CA ASN A 15 -19.92 13.79 4.07
C ASN A 15 -21.14 14.36 4.82
N VAL A 16 -22.22 14.70 4.11
CA VAL A 16 -23.48 15.17 4.70
C VAL A 16 -24.14 14.19 5.67
N ASN A 17 -23.77 12.91 5.64
CA ASN A 17 -24.29 11.87 6.53
C ASN A 17 -23.41 11.67 7.77
N LEU A 18 -22.28 12.38 7.88
CA LEU A 18 -21.33 12.24 8.98
C LEU A 18 -21.42 13.40 9.96
N PRO A 19 -21.19 13.18 11.27
CA PRO A 19 -21.06 14.26 12.24
C PRO A 19 -19.87 15.17 11.91
N THR A 20 -20.00 16.48 12.18
CA THR A 20 -18.91 17.46 11.98
C THR A 20 -17.56 17.00 12.55
N PRO A 21 -17.47 16.52 13.81
CA PRO A 21 -16.17 16.12 14.37
C PRO A 21 -15.51 14.97 13.59
N GLU A 22 -16.31 14.08 12.99
CA GLU A 22 -15.78 12.99 12.17
C GLU A 22 -15.22 13.52 10.86
N ILE A 23 -15.92 14.46 10.20
CA ILE A 23 -15.44 15.11 8.98
C ILE A 23 -14.15 15.88 9.27
N GLU A 24 -14.08 16.64 10.37
CA GLU A 24 -12.88 17.37 10.76
C GLU A 24 -11.69 16.45 10.99
N ASN A 25 -11.88 15.36 11.75
CA ASN A 25 -10.83 14.38 12.01
C ASN A 25 -10.34 13.70 10.72
N LYS A 26 -11.28 13.28 9.86
CA LYS A 26 -10.95 12.74 8.53
C LYS A 26 -10.15 13.74 7.70
N THR A 27 -10.55 15.02 7.71
CA THR A 27 -9.87 16.09 6.96
C THR A 27 -8.43 16.28 7.41
N LYS A 28 -8.19 16.29 8.72
CA LYS A 28 -6.85 16.44 9.30
C LYS A 28 -5.95 15.25 8.97
N ALA A 29 -6.45 14.03 9.21
CA ALA A 29 -5.73 12.79 8.88
C ALA A 29 -5.35 12.75 7.39
N LEU A 30 -6.29 13.13 6.54
CA LEU A 30 -6.08 13.24 5.10
C LEU A 30 -4.99 14.25 4.73
N ALA A 31 -4.96 15.42 5.37
CA ALA A 31 -3.91 16.40 5.10
C ALA A 31 -2.51 15.94 5.55
N GLU A 32 -2.41 15.07 6.55
CA GLU A 32 -1.15 14.42 6.97
C GLU A 32 -0.73 13.37 5.94
N ASP A 33 -1.64 12.48 5.55
CA ASP A 33 -1.42 11.46 4.53
C ASP A 33 -1.06 12.07 3.16
N PHE A 34 -1.62 13.24 2.82
CA PHE A 34 -1.21 14.00 1.62
C PHE A 34 0.26 14.37 1.64
N VAL A 35 0.82 14.73 2.81
CA VAL A 35 2.25 15.03 2.91
C VAL A 35 3.07 13.79 2.61
N TYR A 36 2.64 12.65 3.14
CA TYR A 36 3.32 11.39 2.94
C TYR A 36 3.33 10.98 1.46
N ILE A 37 2.16 10.99 0.81
CA ILE A 37 2.03 10.64 -0.62
C ILE A 37 2.83 11.60 -1.51
N ARG A 38 2.85 12.90 -1.20
CA ARG A 38 3.59 13.91 -1.98
C ARG A 38 5.11 13.77 -1.92
N LYS A 39 5.66 12.98 -0.99
CA LYS A 39 7.08 12.55 -1.05
C LYS A 39 7.39 11.84 -2.39
N TYR A 40 6.37 11.28 -3.03
CA TYR A 40 6.44 10.58 -4.31
C TYR A 40 5.74 11.33 -5.46
N LYS A 41 5.68 12.67 -5.41
CA LYS A 41 5.01 13.53 -6.42
C LYS A 41 5.49 13.34 -7.87
N ASP A 42 6.68 12.80 -8.07
CA ASP A 42 7.22 12.55 -9.41
C ASP A 42 6.46 11.43 -10.12
N THR A 43 5.93 10.47 -9.35
CA THR A 43 5.15 9.33 -9.85
C THR A 43 3.70 9.32 -9.36
N ASN A 44 3.28 10.27 -8.50
CA ASN A 44 1.90 10.43 -8.05
C ASN A 44 1.46 11.86 -8.37
N LYS A 45 0.75 12.02 -9.49
CA LYS A 45 0.21 13.30 -9.94
C LYS A 45 -1.19 13.46 -9.37
N LEU A 46 -1.43 14.57 -8.71
CA LEU A 46 -2.69 14.83 -8.04
C LEU A 46 -3.45 15.93 -8.77
N TYR A 47 -4.67 15.63 -9.15
CA TYR A 47 -5.55 16.51 -9.89
C TYR A 47 -6.86 16.75 -9.15
N VAL A 48 -7.34 17.98 -9.21
CA VAL A 48 -8.61 18.43 -8.65
C VAL A 48 -9.48 18.97 -9.78
N HIS A 49 -10.72 18.48 -9.88
CA HIS A 49 -11.71 19.07 -10.78
C HIS A 49 -12.39 20.27 -10.10
N PRO A 50 -12.59 21.43 -10.77
CA PRO A 50 -13.17 22.63 -10.14
C PRO A 50 -14.59 22.43 -9.54
N ASP A 51 -15.36 21.47 -10.02
CA ASP A 51 -16.72 21.23 -9.51
C ASP A 51 -16.76 20.89 -8.02
N ILE A 52 -15.64 20.44 -7.44
CA ILE A 52 -15.59 20.16 -5.99
C ILE A 52 -15.92 21.40 -5.15
N TYR A 53 -15.67 22.60 -5.66
CA TYR A 53 -15.93 23.85 -4.96
C TYR A 53 -17.43 24.12 -4.76
N ASN A 54 -18.28 23.44 -5.53
CA ASN A 54 -19.73 23.53 -5.49
C ASN A 54 -20.37 22.39 -4.68
N VAL A 55 -19.56 21.53 -4.03
CA VAL A 55 -20.08 20.42 -3.22
C VAL A 55 -20.37 20.88 -1.80
N ASN A 56 -21.51 20.44 -1.26
CA ASN A 56 -21.82 20.55 0.16
C ASN A 56 -20.87 19.68 0.99
N TYR A 57 -19.90 20.32 1.63
CA TYR A 57 -18.87 19.62 2.39
C TYR A 57 -19.30 19.35 3.83
N LEU A 58 -20.00 20.30 4.45
CA LEU A 58 -20.42 20.24 5.85
C LEU A 58 -21.75 20.96 6.03
N ASN A 59 -22.81 20.28 6.46
CA ASN A 59 -24.11 20.89 6.82
C ASN A 59 -24.60 21.98 5.84
N GLU A 60 -24.72 21.64 4.54
CA GLU A 60 -25.13 22.55 3.45
C GLU A 60 -24.15 23.71 3.14
N ILE A 61 -22.97 23.71 3.74
CA ILE A 61 -21.91 24.67 3.44
C ILE A 61 -21.07 24.13 2.29
N LEU A 62 -20.86 24.97 1.27
CA LEU A 62 -20.03 24.64 0.13
C LEU A 62 -18.56 24.55 0.49
N LEU A 63 -17.83 23.66 -0.18
CA LEU A 63 -16.37 23.57 -0.01
C LEU A 63 -15.67 24.89 -0.32
N SER A 64 -16.14 25.65 -1.32
CA SER A 64 -15.60 26.98 -1.64
C SER A 64 -15.65 27.95 -0.46
N ASP A 65 -16.74 27.96 0.30
CA ASP A 65 -16.88 28.81 1.50
C ASP A 65 -15.88 28.39 2.59
N LEU A 66 -15.69 27.09 2.78
CA LEU A 66 -14.76 26.56 3.76
C LEU A 66 -13.29 26.72 3.37
N VAL A 67 -12.98 26.90 2.09
CA VAL A 67 -11.60 27.02 1.58
C VAL A 67 -11.17 28.48 1.42
N TYR A 68 -12.09 29.36 0.97
CA TYR A 68 -11.76 30.73 0.59
C TYR A 68 -12.34 31.80 1.52
N ASN A 69 -13.34 31.48 2.37
CA ASN A 69 -13.98 32.45 3.24
C ASN A 69 -13.77 32.13 4.73
N TRP A 70 -12.67 32.63 5.29
CA TRP A 70 -12.36 32.44 6.72
C TRP A 70 -13.46 32.92 7.67
N GLN A 71 -14.22 33.96 7.31
CA GLN A 71 -15.30 34.47 8.18
C GLN A 71 -16.46 33.48 8.29
N THR A 72 -16.75 32.73 7.22
CA THR A 72 -17.70 31.61 7.24
C THR A 72 -17.06 30.39 7.90
N ALA A 73 -15.86 29.99 7.45
CA ALA A 73 -15.21 28.77 7.92
C ALA A 73 -15.04 28.71 9.46
N LYS A 74 -14.58 29.80 10.09
CA LYS A 74 -14.34 29.84 11.55
C LYS A 74 -15.60 29.62 12.41
N GLN A 75 -16.79 29.69 11.83
CA GLN A 75 -18.06 29.43 12.52
C GLN A 75 -18.42 27.94 12.53
N HIS A 76 -17.77 27.14 11.69
CA HIS A 76 -18.15 25.76 11.42
C HIS A 76 -17.01 24.76 11.57
N ILE A 77 -15.76 25.19 11.33
CA ILE A 77 -14.57 24.36 11.44
C ILE A 77 -13.45 25.12 12.15
N ASP A 78 -12.55 24.38 12.79
CA ASP A 78 -11.35 24.98 13.38
C ASP A 78 -10.31 25.41 12.32
N ARG A 79 -9.31 26.17 12.79
CA ARG A 79 -8.25 26.72 11.94
C ARG A 79 -7.39 25.65 11.28
N ASP A 80 -7.17 24.51 11.93
CA ASP A 80 -6.33 23.44 11.41
C ASP A 80 -7.05 22.69 10.29
N VAL A 81 -8.36 22.48 10.41
CA VAL A 81 -9.21 21.93 9.34
C VAL A 81 -9.22 22.87 8.14
N PHE A 82 -9.36 24.18 8.36
CA PHE A 82 -9.29 25.18 7.29
C PHE A 82 -7.97 25.08 6.51
N ASN A 83 -6.83 25.06 7.21
CA ASN A 83 -5.52 24.94 6.59
C ASN A 83 -5.34 23.58 5.88
N ALA A 84 -5.88 22.50 6.46
CA ALA A 84 -5.87 21.16 5.88
C ALA A 84 -6.60 21.14 4.53
N LEU A 85 -7.82 21.68 4.48
CA LEU A 85 -8.60 21.82 3.24
C LEU A 85 -7.82 22.56 2.17
N GLN A 86 -7.28 23.74 2.50
CA GLN A 86 -6.48 24.52 1.55
C GLN A 86 -5.31 23.71 0.98
N LYS A 87 -4.60 22.99 1.84
CA LYS A 87 -3.48 22.14 1.42
C LYS A 87 -3.89 21.00 0.48
N ILE A 88 -5.07 20.42 0.69
CA ILE A 88 -5.62 19.35 -0.14
C ILE A 88 -6.02 19.89 -1.52
N VAL A 89 -6.79 20.97 -1.57
CA VAL A 89 -7.42 21.41 -2.83
C VAL A 89 -6.63 22.47 -3.59
N ILE A 90 -6.00 23.43 -2.92
CA ILE A 90 -5.30 24.55 -3.57
C ILE A 90 -3.93 24.12 -4.10
N GLU A 91 -3.24 23.22 -3.40
CA GLU A 91 -1.89 22.80 -3.80
C GLU A 91 -1.87 21.67 -4.84
N SER A 92 -3.05 21.27 -5.33
CA SER A 92 -3.25 20.25 -6.35
C SER A 92 -3.32 20.88 -7.74
N ALA A 93 -2.89 20.14 -8.78
CA ALA A 93 -3.07 20.60 -10.15
C ALA A 93 -4.56 20.56 -10.52
N THR A 94 -5.02 21.43 -11.40
CA THR A 94 -6.40 21.38 -11.91
C THR A 94 -6.49 20.40 -13.08
N THR A 95 -7.60 19.67 -13.17
CA THR A 95 -7.96 18.87 -14.36
C THR A 95 -9.24 19.40 -15.01
N THR A 96 -9.37 19.15 -16.31
CA THR A 96 -10.60 19.38 -17.08
C THR A 96 -11.46 18.12 -17.22
N HIS A 97 -10.98 16.97 -16.73
CA HIS A 97 -11.73 15.72 -16.76
C HIS A 97 -12.86 15.75 -15.74
N THR A 98 -14.09 15.56 -16.23
CA THR A 98 -15.28 15.50 -15.40
C THR A 98 -15.29 14.25 -14.52
N SER A 99 -16.11 14.26 -13.47
CA SER A 99 -16.34 13.09 -12.62
C SER A 99 -16.70 11.83 -13.40
N GLN A 100 -17.59 11.97 -14.39
CA GLN A 100 -18.04 10.86 -15.22
C GLN A 100 -16.90 10.31 -16.07
N GLU A 101 -16.11 11.18 -16.72
CA GLU A 101 -14.95 10.76 -17.51
C GLU A 101 -13.91 10.06 -16.63
N VAL A 102 -13.62 10.60 -15.43
CA VAL A 102 -12.71 9.96 -14.49
C VAL A 102 -13.20 8.55 -14.16
N ILE A 103 -14.44 8.40 -13.72
CA ILE A 103 -14.98 7.14 -13.21
C ILE A 103 -15.18 6.09 -14.31
N GLU A 104 -15.76 6.49 -15.44
CA GLU A 104 -16.20 5.56 -16.49
C GLU A 104 -15.14 5.29 -17.55
N VAL A 105 -14.17 6.20 -17.74
CA VAL A 105 -13.18 6.11 -18.82
C VAL A 105 -11.76 5.96 -18.26
N LEU A 106 -11.33 6.87 -17.39
CA LEU A 106 -9.93 6.89 -16.94
C LEU A 106 -9.59 5.79 -15.94
N LEU A 107 -10.44 5.54 -14.92
CA LEU A 107 -10.15 4.50 -13.92
C LEU A 107 -9.91 3.11 -14.54
N PRO A 108 -10.72 2.65 -15.53
CA PRO A 108 -10.47 1.39 -16.21
C PRO A 108 -9.29 1.41 -17.21
N GLU A 109 -8.84 2.58 -17.67
CA GLU A 109 -7.78 2.72 -18.67
C GLU A 109 -6.40 2.75 -18.02
N HIS A 110 -5.72 1.60 -17.95
CA HIS A 110 -4.42 1.52 -17.30
C HIS A 110 -3.46 0.58 -18.02
N ASP A 111 -2.17 0.85 -17.87
CA ASP A 111 -1.09 0.06 -18.44
C ASP A 111 0.15 0.04 -17.52
N GLU A 112 1.25 -0.51 -18.03
CA GLU A 112 2.51 -0.60 -17.29
C GLU A 112 3.14 0.76 -16.94
N ASN A 113 2.75 1.84 -17.61
CA ASN A 113 3.30 3.17 -17.49
C ASN A 113 2.38 4.10 -16.71
N LEU A 114 1.07 3.90 -16.76
CA LEU A 114 0.05 4.79 -16.24
C LEU A 114 -1.09 4.02 -15.55
N CYS A 115 -1.50 4.50 -14.38
CA CYS A 115 -2.75 4.10 -13.74
C CYS A 115 -3.49 5.31 -13.18
N HIS A 116 -4.81 5.19 -13.04
CA HIS A 116 -5.66 6.25 -12.49
C HIS A 116 -6.31 5.79 -11.18
N GLY A 117 -6.41 6.71 -10.23
CA GLY A 117 -7.03 6.47 -8.93
C GLY A 117 -7.97 7.58 -8.53
N LEU A 118 -9.07 7.23 -7.90
CA LEU A 118 -10.06 8.15 -7.35
C LEU A 118 -9.82 8.33 -5.86
N VAL A 119 -9.44 9.53 -5.47
CA VAL A 119 -9.20 9.92 -4.08
C VAL A 119 -10.55 10.27 -3.47
N ALA A 120 -10.98 9.55 -2.42
CA ALA A 120 -12.32 9.72 -1.85
C ALA A 120 -12.30 9.75 -0.31
N PHE A 121 -13.10 10.62 0.29
CA PHE A 121 -13.26 10.72 1.75
C PHE A 121 -14.03 9.54 2.34
N ASN A 122 -14.94 9.00 1.55
CA ASN A 122 -15.77 7.86 1.86
C ASN A 122 -15.79 6.96 0.63
N GLN A 123 -16.09 5.68 0.85
CA GLN A 123 -16.26 4.75 -0.26
C GLN A 123 -17.38 5.24 -1.19
N ILE A 124 -17.06 5.36 -2.47
CA ILE A 124 -18.00 5.74 -3.52
C ILE A 124 -18.63 4.45 -4.04
N GLN A 125 -19.96 4.42 -4.02
CA GLN A 125 -20.73 3.30 -4.56
C GLN A 125 -20.50 3.21 -6.08
N ASN A 126 -20.47 1.99 -6.61
CA ASN A 126 -20.29 1.69 -8.04
C ASN A 126 -18.90 1.98 -8.62
N VAL A 127 -17.91 2.34 -7.80
CA VAL A 127 -16.50 2.34 -8.22
C VAL A 127 -15.82 1.11 -7.61
N GLN A 128 -14.98 0.40 -8.37
CA GLN A 128 -14.28 -0.78 -7.86
C GLN A 128 -13.29 -0.41 -6.74
N PRO A 129 -13.18 -1.19 -5.66
CA PRO A 129 -12.32 -0.86 -4.51
C PRO A 129 -10.86 -0.60 -4.87
N GLU A 130 -10.29 -1.33 -5.83
CA GLU A 130 -8.91 -1.21 -6.29
C GLU A 130 -8.58 0.14 -6.95
N PHE A 131 -9.58 0.85 -7.46
CA PHE A 131 -9.42 2.15 -8.09
C PHE A 131 -9.68 3.31 -7.13
N GLN A 132 -10.15 3.02 -5.92
CA GLN A 132 -10.47 4.03 -4.92
C GLN A 132 -9.38 4.08 -3.85
N ILE A 133 -8.91 5.29 -3.58
CA ILE A 133 -8.11 5.60 -2.40
C ILE A 133 -9.07 6.22 -1.39
N VAL A 134 -9.72 5.37 -0.60
CA VAL A 134 -10.54 5.82 0.55
C VAL A 134 -9.58 6.36 1.58
N TYR A 135 -9.63 7.66 1.80
CA TYR A 135 -8.41 8.41 2.05
C TYR A 135 -7.73 8.10 3.38
N ASP A 136 -6.78 7.17 3.29
CA ASP A 136 -5.73 6.93 4.26
C ASP A 136 -4.47 6.41 3.54
N THR A 137 -3.31 6.51 4.19
CA THR A 137 -2.05 5.99 3.65
C THR A 137 -2.15 4.50 3.28
N GLN A 138 -2.92 3.69 4.02
CA GLN A 138 -3.05 2.25 3.75
C GLN A 138 -3.79 1.97 2.45
N SER A 139 -4.83 2.73 2.13
CA SER A 139 -5.58 2.64 0.88
C SER A 139 -4.73 3.08 -0.30
N TRP A 140 -3.86 4.10 -0.13
CA TRP A 140 -2.87 4.44 -1.15
C TRP A 140 -1.84 3.33 -1.37
N LEU A 141 -1.33 2.71 -0.29
CA LEU A 141 -0.43 1.56 -0.39
C LEU A 141 -1.10 0.41 -1.13
N LYS A 142 -2.34 0.06 -0.78
CA LYS A 142 -3.14 -0.98 -1.45
C LYS A 142 -3.34 -0.69 -2.93
N PHE A 143 -3.72 0.53 -3.28
CA PHE A 143 -3.85 0.99 -4.66
C PHE A 143 -2.53 0.79 -5.44
N ARG A 144 -1.40 1.23 -4.89
CA ARG A 144 -0.10 1.09 -5.55
C ARG A 144 0.34 -0.37 -5.68
N ARG A 145 0.10 -1.19 -4.65
CA ARG A 145 0.38 -2.63 -4.66
C ARG A 145 -0.46 -3.36 -5.70
N TYR A 146 -1.74 -3.02 -5.83
CA TYR A 146 -2.62 -3.61 -6.85
C TYR A 146 -2.04 -3.41 -8.26
N PHE A 147 -1.73 -2.17 -8.66
CA PHE A 147 -1.17 -1.93 -9.98
C PHE A 147 0.25 -2.49 -10.16
N LEU A 148 1.06 -2.53 -9.10
CA LEU A 148 2.37 -3.19 -9.15
C LEU A 148 2.25 -4.70 -9.39
N SER A 149 1.16 -5.30 -8.91
CA SER A 149 0.86 -6.72 -9.12
C SER A 149 0.51 -7.03 -10.57
N LEU A 150 -0.21 -6.13 -11.25
CA LEU A 150 -0.56 -6.25 -12.66
C LEU A 150 0.62 -5.90 -13.58
N TYR A 151 1.42 -4.92 -13.19
CA TYR A 151 2.49 -4.35 -14.01
C TYR A 151 3.85 -4.36 -13.30
N PRO A 152 4.43 -5.55 -13.06
CA PRO A 152 5.67 -5.68 -12.30
C PRO A 152 6.92 -5.20 -13.06
N LYS A 153 6.85 -5.06 -14.38
CA LYS A 153 7.98 -4.78 -15.27
C LYS A 153 9.15 -5.75 -15.05
N ASN A 154 10.31 -5.26 -14.62
CA ASN A 154 11.50 -6.04 -14.32
C ASN A 154 11.83 -6.02 -12.83
N ALA A 155 12.70 -6.93 -12.39
CA ALA A 155 13.09 -7.09 -10.99
C ALA A 155 13.55 -5.77 -10.32
N ASN A 156 14.36 -4.96 -11.02
CA ASN A 156 14.86 -3.69 -10.47
C ASN A 156 13.71 -2.71 -10.20
N PHE A 157 12.80 -2.55 -11.17
CA PHE A 157 11.62 -1.71 -11.00
C PHE A 157 10.72 -2.24 -9.88
N PHE A 158 10.40 -3.54 -9.92
CA PHE A 158 9.52 -4.18 -8.95
C PHE A 158 10.02 -4.01 -7.52
N MET A 159 11.28 -4.34 -7.25
CA MET A 159 11.85 -4.22 -5.90
C MET A 159 11.99 -2.77 -5.43
N SER A 160 12.25 -1.84 -6.36
CA SER A 160 12.27 -0.40 -6.04
C SER A 160 10.88 0.11 -5.63
N GLU A 161 9.82 -0.34 -6.29
CA GLU A 161 8.44 0.01 -5.92
C GLU A 161 8.03 -0.71 -4.62
N CYS A 162 8.40 -1.98 -4.44
CA CYS A 162 8.16 -2.72 -3.18
C CYS A 162 8.74 -1.98 -1.97
N THR A 163 9.94 -1.43 -2.09
CA THR A 163 10.58 -0.65 -1.00
C THR A 163 9.75 0.59 -0.60
N LYS A 164 9.00 1.18 -1.53
CA LYS A 164 8.12 2.33 -1.26
C LYS A 164 6.78 1.89 -0.66
N TYR A 165 6.27 0.75 -1.12
CA TYR A 165 4.89 0.34 -0.84
C TYR A 165 4.76 -0.73 0.24
N PHE A 166 5.84 -1.27 0.77
CA PHE A 166 5.84 -2.15 1.95
C PHE A 166 6.71 -1.53 3.06
N PRO A 167 6.22 -0.44 3.71
CA PRO A 167 7.04 0.34 4.64
C PRO A 167 7.50 -0.46 5.87
N ASP A 168 6.77 -1.50 6.26
CA ASP A 168 7.08 -2.36 7.41
C ASP A 168 8.01 -3.52 7.04
N ILE A 169 8.50 -3.56 5.79
CA ILE A 169 9.45 -4.54 5.27
C ILE A 169 10.75 -3.87 4.84
N LEU A 170 11.87 -4.40 5.30
CA LEU A 170 13.19 -4.14 4.77
C LEU A 170 13.63 -5.31 3.88
N PHE A 171 13.83 -5.03 2.59
CA PHE A 171 14.29 -6.03 1.62
C PHE A 171 15.81 -6.08 1.55
N HIS A 172 16.38 -7.28 1.63
CA HIS A 172 17.80 -7.50 1.34
C HIS A 172 18.10 -7.31 -0.15
N ALA A 173 19.32 -6.88 -0.49
CA ALA A 173 19.75 -6.63 -1.87
C ALA A 173 19.66 -7.87 -2.77
N ASN A 174 19.76 -9.08 -2.19
CA ASN A 174 19.62 -10.34 -2.92
C ASN A 174 18.29 -10.44 -3.69
N ASN A 175 17.20 -9.85 -3.18
CA ASN A 175 15.89 -9.93 -3.82
C ASN A 175 15.86 -9.33 -5.24
N TRP A 176 16.73 -8.34 -5.54
CA TRP A 176 16.86 -7.78 -6.89
C TRP A 176 17.38 -8.80 -7.91
N ASN A 177 18.12 -9.81 -7.45
CA ASN A 177 18.67 -10.85 -8.31
C ASN A 177 17.76 -12.05 -8.45
N THR A 178 16.95 -12.37 -7.44
CA THR A 178 16.22 -13.65 -7.37
C THR A 178 14.75 -13.53 -7.75
N VAL A 179 14.13 -12.36 -7.58
CA VAL A 179 12.69 -12.22 -7.86
C VAL A 179 12.40 -12.33 -9.36
N GLY A 180 13.35 -11.91 -10.20
CA GLY A 180 13.18 -11.85 -11.65
C GLY A 180 12.82 -13.18 -12.30
N ASP A 181 13.29 -14.29 -11.73
CA ASP A 181 13.08 -15.64 -12.26
C ASP A 181 11.62 -16.09 -12.19
N ILE A 182 10.87 -15.58 -11.21
CA ILE A 182 9.46 -15.97 -10.99
C ILE A 182 8.47 -14.82 -11.29
N LEU A 183 8.97 -13.58 -11.40
CA LEU A 183 8.15 -12.37 -11.43
C LEU A 183 7.05 -12.36 -12.52
N PRO A 184 7.28 -12.81 -13.77
CA PRO A 184 6.27 -12.73 -14.83
C PRO A 184 4.96 -13.47 -14.51
N GLU A 185 5.03 -14.54 -13.72
CA GLU A 185 3.87 -15.39 -13.42
C GLU A 185 3.41 -15.26 -11.96
N PHE A 186 4.26 -14.71 -11.08
CA PHE A 186 4.03 -14.67 -9.64
C PHE A 186 3.85 -13.27 -9.06
N SER A 187 3.90 -12.18 -9.86
CA SER A 187 3.74 -10.82 -9.34
C SER A 187 2.54 -10.64 -8.42
N THR A 188 1.36 -11.10 -8.85
CA THR A 188 0.12 -11.07 -8.04
C THR A 188 0.26 -11.81 -6.72
N LYS A 189 0.88 -12.99 -6.75
CA LYS A 189 1.08 -13.82 -5.55
C LYS A 189 2.12 -13.23 -4.62
N ILE A 190 3.22 -12.72 -5.14
CA ILE A 190 4.25 -12.03 -4.36
C ILE A 190 3.64 -10.83 -3.65
N ILE A 191 2.89 -9.97 -4.37
CA ILE A 191 2.22 -8.82 -3.76
C ILE A 191 1.20 -9.24 -2.70
N TYR A 192 0.41 -10.28 -2.95
CA TYR A 192 -0.55 -10.81 -1.97
C TYR A 192 0.15 -11.23 -0.67
N HIS A 193 1.21 -12.05 -0.75
CA HIS A 193 1.94 -12.54 0.42
C HIS A 193 2.73 -11.43 1.13
N LEU A 194 3.34 -10.51 0.39
CA LEU A 194 4.02 -9.34 0.98
C LEU A 194 3.03 -8.38 1.66
N SER A 195 1.82 -8.22 1.12
CA SER A 195 0.77 -7.40 1.75
C SER A 195 0.30 -8.01 3.07
N ALA A 196 0.07 -9.33 3.10
CA ALA A 196 -0.24 -10.04 4.34
C ALA A 196 0.89 -9.87 5.37
N LEU A 197 2.15 -10.02 4.93
CA LEU A 197 3.32 -9.90 5.79
C LEU A 197 3.46 -8.47 6.35
N ASN A 198 3.35 -7.44 5.51
CA ASN A 198 3.45 -6.04 5.91
C ASN A 198 2.31 -5.64 6.87
N ASP A 199 1.07 -5.94 6.49
CA ASP A 199 -0.09 -5.31 7.11
C ASP A 199 -0.59 -6.08 8.34
N ARG A 200 -0.38 -7.40 8.40
CA ARG A 200 -1.11 -8.28 9.34
C ARG A 200 -0.25 -9.22 10.16
N PHE A 201 1.03 -9.40 9.82
CA PHE A 201 1.88 -10.37 10.52
C PHE A 201 1.94 -10.13 12.04
N ARG A 202 2.01 -8.87 12.44
CA ARG A 202 2.10 -8.46 13.85
C ARG A 202 0.84 -8.81 14.67
N GLU A 203 -0.33 -8.92 14.04
CA GLU A 203 -1.56 -9.37 14.70
C GLU A 203 -1.42 -10.77 15.31
N SER A 204 -0.50 -11.59 14.77
CA SER A 204 -0.27 -12.96 15.25
C SER A 204 0.77 -13.06 16.37
N GLN A 205 1.50 -11.98 16.67
CA GLN A 205 2.53 -11.92 17.71
C GLN A 205 1.98 -11.42 19.04
N ASP A 206 1.03 -12.17 19.62
CA ASP A 206 0.33 -11.81 20.86
C ASP A 206 1.14 -12.09 22.15
N GLY A 207 2.37 -12.59 22.03
CA GLY A 207 3.22 -12.97 23.17
C GLY A 207 2.85 -14.30 23.84
N HIS A 208 1.81 -14.99 23.37
CA HIS A 208 1.37 -16.29 23.91
C HIS A 208 1.76 -17.46 23.00
N ARG A 209 1.91 -17.20 21.70
CA ARG A 209 2.31 -18.19 20.69
C ARG A 209 3.82 -18.31 20.55
N ASN A 210 4.32 -19.53 20.42
CA ASN A 210 5.70 -19.76 19.95
C ASN A 210 5.81 -19.44 18.44
N ARG A 211 7.04 -19.36 17.91
CA ARG A 211 7.29 -18.97 16.52
C ARG A 211 6.50 -19.78 15.48
N GLN A 212 6.42 -21.11 15.65
CA GLN A 212 5.66 -21.98 14.74
C GLN A 212 4.15 -21.70 14.83
N GLN A 213 3.62 -21.52 16.03
CA GLN A 213 2.21 -21.18 16.24
C GLN A 213 1.86 -19.78 15.69
N VAL A 214 2.79 -18.82 15.75
CA VAL A 214 2.64 -17.50 15.12
C VAL A 214 2.48 -17.66 13.61
N LEU A 215 3.35 -18.46 12.96
CA LEU A 215 3.29 -18.70 11.52
C LEU A 215 2.00 -19.41 11.09
N GLU A 216 1.56 -20.40 11.87
CA GLU A 216 0.30 -21.11 11.62
C GLU A 216 -0.91 -20.17 11.75
N HIS A 217 -1.00 -19.42 12.86
CA HIS A 217 -2.06 -18.44 13.07
C HIS A 217 -2.08 -17.38 11.97
N PHE A 218 -0.91 -16.83 11.61
CA PHE A 218 -0.78 -15.84 10.55
C PHE A 218 -1.29 -16.37 9.21
N SER A 219 -0.90 -17.59 8.85
CA SER A 219 -1.28 -18.21 7.58
C SER A 219 -2.79 -18.41 7.48
N LEU A 220 -3.41 -18.90 8.55
CA LEU A 220 -4.86 -19.08 8.64
C LEU A 220 -5.59 -17.73 8.59
N ASN A 221 -5.12 -16.74 9.35
CA ASN A 221 -5.78 -15.45 9.49
C ASN A 221 -5.71 -14.60 8.20
N CYS A 222 -4.69 -14.83 7.37
CA CYS A 222 -4.52 -14.17 6.07
C CYS A 222 -4.98 -15.02 4.87
N HIS A 223 -5.40 -16.27 5.10
CA HIS A 223 -5.82 -17.22 4.07
C HIS A 223 -4.74 -17.52 3.03
N LEU A 224 -3.48 -17.62 3.47
CA LEU A 224 -2.33 -17.87 2.59
C LEU A 224 -2.46 -19.22 1.87
N ASP A 225 -1.78 -19.36 0.72
CA ASP A 225 -1.81 -20.57 -0.11
C ASP A 225 -1.51 -21.84 0.71
N GLU A 226 -0.56 -21.74 1.64
CA GLU A 226 -0.22 -22.79 2.60
C GLU A 226 0.30 -22.19 3.91
N THR A 227 0.31 -23.02 4.95
CA THR A 227 0.95 -22.69 6.23
C THR A 227 2.43 -22.36 6.04
N ALA A 228 2.80 -21.14 6.44
CA ALA A 228 4.17 -20.69 6.57
C ALA A 228 4.93 -21.56 7.59
N SER A 229 6.19 -21.83 7.30
CA SER A 229 6.99 -22.80 8.07
C SER A 229 8.41 -22.31 8.29
N LEU A 230 9.10 -22.96 9.23
CA LEU A 230 10.54 -22.81 9.43
C LEU A 230 11.30 -23.80 8.55
N GLU A 231 12.58 -23.52 8.32
CA GLU A 231 13.50 -24.54 7.81
C GLU A 231 13.69 -25.66 8.85
N GLY A 232 13.59 -26.91 8.40
CA GLY A 232 13.68 -28.09 9.27
C GLY A 232 15.12 -28.52 9.58
N GLU A 233 16.09 -28.14 8.75
CA GLU A 233 17.47 -28.58 8.87
C GLU A 233 18.43 -27.47 9.37
N ALA A 234 18.94 -27.63 10.60
CA ALA A 234 19.81 -26.63 11.22
C ALA A 234 21.12 -26.37 10.45
N SER A 235 21.65 -27.39 9.75
CA SER A 235 22.85 -27.27 8.91
C SER A 235 22.67 -26.27 7.76
N ARG A 236 21.42 -26.01 7.33
CA ARG A 236 21.09 -25.13 6.22
C ARG A 236 20.93 -23.66 6.62
N LYS A 237 20.84 -23.34 7.92
CA LYS A 237 20.70 -21.95 8.43
C LYS A 237 21.68 -20.93 7.83
N PRO A 238 22.97 -21.25 7.62
CA PRO A 238 23.90 -20.33 6.96
C PRO A 238 23.43 -19.89 5.56
N LYS A 239 22.70 -20.75 4.84
CA LYS A 239 22.18 -20.47 3.49
C LYS A 239 20.97 -19.53 3.50
N PHE A 240 20.33 -19.35 4.66
CA PHE A 240 19.25 -18.38 4.87
C PHE A 240 19.72 -17.13 5.62
N THR A 241 21.03 -16.98 5.83
CA THR A 241 21.59 -15.87 6.59
C THR A 241 22.08 -14.78 5.64
N TYR A 242 21.57 -13.56 5.84
CA TYR A 242 21.87 -12.41 5.01
C TYR A 242 22.42 -11.26 5.87
N GLU A 243 23.36 -10.47 5.33
CA GLU A 243 23.86 -9.26 5.99
C GLU A 243 22.91 -8.08 5.69
N PHE A 244 22.08 -7.70 6.65
CA PHE A 244 21.24 -6.51 6.53
C PHE A 244 21.98 -5.27 7.05
N SER A 245 21.68 -4.12 6.43
CA SER A 245 22.08 -2.79 6.92
C SER A 245 20.83 -2.00 7.32
N ASN A 246 20.85 -1.37 8.49
CA ASN A 246 19.76 -0.50 8.95
C ASN A 246 19.96 0.96 8.47
N SER A 247 18.94 1.80 8.69
CA SER A 247 18.96 3.23 8.35
C SER A 247 20.10 4.05 8.99
N THR A 248 20.67 3.57 10.11
CA THR A 248 21.80 4.20 10.82
C THR A 248 23.17 3.69 10.37
N GLY A 249 23.22 2.76 9.41
CA GLY A 249 24.45 2.15 8.90
C GLY A 249 24.97 0.93 9.70
N GLY A 250 24.24 0.49 10.73
CA GLY A 250 24.55 -0.72 11.48
C GLY A 250 24.28 -1.98 10.65
N ARG A 251 25.17 -2.98 10.74
CA ARG A 251 25.06 -4.25 10.00
C ARG A 251 24.83 -5.44 10.92
N ARG A 252 24.03 -6.42 10.48
CA ARG A 252 23.76 -7.65 11.24
C ARG A 252 23.50 -8.81 10.28
N ASN A 253 24.13 -9.96 10.57
CA ASN A 253 23.80 -11.23 9.91
C ASN A 253 22.52 -11.80 10.52
N ILE A 254 21.49 -12.00 9.71
CA ILE A 254 20.15 -12.39 10.16
C ILE A 254 19.66 -13.59 9.35
N CYS A 255 19.21 -14.63 10.06
CA CYS A 255 18.72 -15.88 9.49
C CYS A 255 17.22 -15.78 9.17
N CYS A 256 16.89 -15.62 7.89
CA CYS A 256 15.54 -15.56 7.35
C CYS A 256 14.98 -16.98 7.07
N GLU A 257 14.94 -17.86 8.08
CA GLU A 257 14.45 -19.23 7.89
C GLU A 257 12.91 -19.37 7.78
N PRO A 258 12.06 -18.54 8.44
CA PRO A 258 10.64 -18.50 8.13
C PRO A 258 10.40 -18.26 6.65
N HIS A 259 9.45 -18.97 6.07
CA HIS A 259 9.07 -18.74 4.69
C HIS A 259 7.59 -18.87 4.43
N LEU A 260 7.10 -17.99 3.55
CA LEU A 260 5.80 -18.11 2.91
C LEU A 260 5.94 -18.95 1.66
N LYS A 261 4.89 -19.72 1.33
CA LYS A 261 4.89 -20.60 0.16
C LYS A 261 4.01 -20.02 -0.93
N LEU A 262 4.59 -19.86 -2.12
CA LEU A 262 3.93 -19.39 -3.33
C LEU A 262 3.59 -20.63 -4.19
N CYS A 263 2.52 -21.34 -3.83
CA CYS A 263 2.25 -22.67 -4.36
C CYS A 263 1.55 -22.69 -5.72
N SER A 264 0.99 -21.55 -6.15
CA SER A 264 0.27 -21.40 -7.41
C SER A 264 0.66 -20.06 -8.05
N SER A 265 0.64 -19.99 -9.39
CA SER A 265 0.87 -18.73 -10.11
C SER A 265 -0.35 -17.81 -10.01
N GLY A 266 -0.21 -16.57 -10.51
CA GLY A 266 -1.33 -15.63 -10.67
C GLY A 266 -2.17 -15.89 -11.93
N ASN A 267 -1.79 -16.85 -12.77
CA ASN A 267 -2.39 -17.07 -14.08
C ASN A 267 -3.68 -17.89 -13.98
N ALA A 268 -4.76 -17.39 -14.59
CA ALA A 268 -6.04 -18.09 -14.60
C ALA A 268 -5.91 -19.45 -15.32
N GLY A 269 -6.34 -20.53 -14.64
CA GLY A 269 -6.33 -21.89 -15.18
C GLY A 269 -5.03 -22.67 -14.99
N ASP A 270 -4.00 -22.08 -14.38
CA ASP A 270 -2.81 -22.84 -13.97
C ASP A 270 -3.11 -23.68 -12.72
N ASN A 271 -2.88 -24.99 -12.82
CA ASN A 271 -3.08 -25.96 -11.75
C ASN A 271 -1.76 -26.58 -11.27
N THR A 272 -0.62 -26.03 -11.70
CA THR A 272 0.71 -26.50 -11.35
C THR A 272 1.05 -26.12 -9.91
N TYR A 273 1.66 -27.04 -9.18
CA TYR A 273 2.19 -26.77 -7.85
C TYR A 273 3.64 -26.29 -7.93
N TYR A 274 3.92 -25.12 -7.37
CA TYR A 274 5.24 -24.49 -7.38
C TYR A 274 5.88 -24.48 -5.99
N PHE A 275 7.21 -24.51 -5.98
CA PHE A 275 8.00 -24.49 -4.75
C PHE A 275 8.57 -23.10 -4.43
N HIS A 276 8.10 -22.03 -5.07
CA HIS A 276 8.61 -20.68 -4.83
C HIS A 276 8.29 -20.20 -3.41
N ARG A 277 9.13 -19.32 -2.86
CA ARG A 277 9.10 -18.89 -1.46
C ARG A 277 9.40 -17.40 -1.27
N VAL A 278 8.91 -16.87 -0.16
CA VAL A 278 9.37 -15.61 0.43
C VAL A 278 10.00 -15.92 1.79
N TYR A 279 11.33 -15.81 1.90
CA TYR A 279 12.07 -16.04 3.13
C TYR A 279 12.24 -14.75 3.92
N PHE A 280 11.88 -14.77 5.21
CA PHE A 280 11.86 -13.59 6.04
C PHE A 280 12.29 -13.84 7.49
N HIS A 281 12.50 -12.76 8.24
CA HIS A 281 12.65 -12.75 9.69
C HIS A 281 11.71 -11.69 10.26
N GLU A 282 11.16 -11.92 11.45
CA GLU A 282 10.19 -11.04 12.11
C GLU A 282 10.76 -9.68 12.56
N GLY A 283 11.97 -9.30 12.16
CA GLY A 283 12.66 -8.11 12.67
C GLY A 283 13.14 -8.22 14.12
N PHE A 284 13.86 -7.19 14.57
CA PHE A 284 14.25 -7.00 15.97
C PHE A 284 13.90 -5.57 16.39
N PRO A 285 13.31 -5.33 17.57
CA PRO A 285 12.95 -3.97 18.00
C PRO A 285 14.13 -2.98 18.01
N ASP A 286 15.35 -3.48 18.21
CA ASP A 286 16.59 -2.70 18.23
C ASP A 286 17.25 -2.53 16.85
N PHE A 287 16.66 -3.10 15.79
CA PHE A 287 17.19 -3.06 14.44
C PHE A 287 16.13 -2.54 13.48
N ASP A 288 16.39 -1.34 12.94
CA ASP A 288 15.60 -0.78 11.85
C ASP A 288 14.10 -0.68 12.20
N GLU A 289 13.82 -0.18 13.42
CA GLU A 289 12.47 0.04 13.96
C GLU A 289 11.61 -1.24 14.04
N GLY A 290 12.26 -2.41 14.06
CA GLY A 290 11.53 -3.68 14.12
C GLY A 290 10.84 -4.05 12.82
N ARG A 291 11.25 -3.52 11.67
CA ARG A 291 10.72 -3.94 10.37
C ARG A 291 10.97 -5.43 10.10
N ILE A 292 10.05 -6.05 9.36
CA ILE A 292 10.20 -7.42 8.88
C ILE A 292 11.32 -7.44 7.85
N LEU A 293 12.18 -8.45 7.89
CA LEU A 293 13.38 -8.53 7.07
C LEU A 293 13.20 -9.62 6.02
N VAL A 294 13.16 -9.28 4.74
CA VAL A 294 12.98 -10.25 3.64
C VAL A 294 14.32 -10.51 2.96
N GLY A 295 14.83 -11.74 3.08
CA GLY A 295 16.14 -12.13 2.57
C GLY A 295 16.11 -12.64 1.11
N HIS A 296 15.03 -13.31 0.73
CA HIS A 296 14.88 -13.92 -0.60
C HIS A 296 13.42 -14.03 -1.02
N ILE A 297 13.16 -13.69 -2.27
CA ILE A 297 11.91 -13.94 -2.99
C ILE A 297 12.32 -14.63 -4.29
N GLY A 298 11.80 -15.82 -4.54
CA GLY A 298 12.19 -16.57 -5.74
C GLY A 298 11.91 -18.05 -5.61
N GLU A 299 12.66 -18.84 -6.39
CA GLU A 299 12.63 -20.29 -6.30
C GLU A 299 12.94 -20.80 -4.90
N HIS A 300 12.50 -22.04 -4.63
CA HIS A 300 12.90 -22.73 -3.42
C HIS A 300 14.42 -22.74 -3.36
N ILE A 301 14.96 -22.43 -2.19
CA ILE A 301 16.39 -22.52 -1.94
C ILE A 301 16.74 -24.02 -1.82
N ASN A 302 16.80 -24.68 -2.97
CA ASN A 302 17.26 -26.05 -3.17
C ASN A 302 18.78 -26.04 -3.19
N PHE A 303 19.40 -26.99 -2.51
CA PHE A 303 20.81 -27.23 -2.70
C PHE A 303 21.08 -28.72 -2.65
N ASP A 304 21.83 -29.15 -3.67
CA ASP A 304 22.60 -30.38 -3.69
C ASP A 304 23.53 -30.51 -2.46
#